data_AF-A0A833S2N9-F1
#
_entry.id   AF-A0A833S2N9-F1
#
_cell.length_a   1.000
_cell.length_b   1.000
_cell.length_c   1.000
_cell.angle_alpha   90.00
_cell.angle_beta   90.00
_cell.angle_gamma   90.00
#
_symmetry.space_group_name_H-M   'P 1'
#
loop_
_entity.id
_entity.type
_entity.pdbx_description
1 polymer ?
#
loop_
_entity_poly.entity_id
_entity_poly.type
_entity_poly.pdbx_seq_one_letter_code
_entity_poly.pdbx_strand_id
1 'polypeptide(L)'
;MTPRRNPPRSAKTKKQRLSLGDSPSVVNRFCYILDLGSASVWDYLDAQSAYNTLRACPDVFSRGFIDSVSLKAVENFAVEHQTHLGRHCECDWMRRLDFSYNTDDTCRREAPFTVDKMLPIFQLPGGPKNVLDALLLTKKLMKPFEAAERNRDATFEPVLCPLMTKDNPKLSTMAAVTRAMNDTSPGSGSRFFYKFKLNPKPYFVDFLEEHWSGIDGSSCEYCESLIDPDKRRELKKYADLTAREVERIRANCAKLYRPLKAALERDLSFVRFVRRPRRRSRRELSLLGKYKGLVAGVTEGGVLCGLFTVSGFWPHE
;
A
#
# COMPACT_ATOMS: atom_id res chain seq x y z
N MET A 1 -45.67 26.43 64.70
CA MET A 1 -44.24 26.09 64.70
C MET A 1 -44.06 24.71 64.11
N THR A 2 -43.61 24.63 62.86
CA THR A 2 -43.15 23.42 62.13
C THR A 2 -42.47 23.91 60.84
N PRO A 3 -41.49 23.17 60.27
CA PRO A 3 -40.26 23.77 59.73
C PRO A 3 -40.17 23.82 58.19
N ARG A 4 -39.33 24.75 57.72
CA ARG A 4 -38.91 24.96 56.33
C ARG A 4 -38.30 23.68 55.71
N ARG A 5 -38.81 23.24 54.55
CA ARG A 5 -38.16 22.25 53.68
C ARG A 5 -37.28 22.96 52.65
N ASN A 6 -35.99 22.66 52.67
CA ASN A 6 -35.03 23.00 51.62
C ASN A 6 -35.16 22.04 50.42
N PRO A 7 -34.85 22.48 49.19
CA PRO A 7 -34.94 21.66 47.97
C PRO A 7 -33.80 20.63 47.85
N PRO A 8 -33.97 19.58 47.03
CA PRO A 8 -33.04 18.45 46.96
C PRO A 8 -31.73 18.80 46.21
N ARG A 9 -30.62 18.30 46.76
CA ARG A 9 -29.26 18.38 46.22
C ARG A 9 -29.15 17.60 44.91
N SER A 10 -28.69 18.25 43.85
CA SER A 10 -28.22 17.61 42.61
C SER A 10 -27.00 16.72 42.91
N ALA A 11 -27.08 15.44 42.54
CA ALA A 11 -25.97 14.51 42.62
C ALA A 11 -24.84 14.94 41.66
N LYS A 12 -23.68 15.30 42.21
CA LYS A 12 -22.46 15.56 41.45
C LYS A 12 -21.85 14.22 41.00
N THR A 13 -21.82 14.00 39.70
CA THR A 13 -21.08 12.90 39.07
C THR A 13 -19.60 13.03 39.45
N LYS A 14 -19.05 11.98 40.06
CA LYS A 14 -17.70 11.90 40.60
C LYS A 14 -16.70 11.87 39.44
N LYS A 15 -16.12 13.02 39.04
CA LYS A 15 -14.94 13.05 38.18
C LYS A 15 -13.81 12.30 38.91
N GLN A 16 -13.39 11.17 38.35
CA GLN A 16 -12.17 10.48 38.79
C GLN A 16 -11.00 11.45 38.65
N ARG A 17 -10.43 11.84 39.80
CA ARG A 17 -9.20 12.60 39.87
C ARG A 17 -8.06 11.58 39.81
N LEU A 18 -7.57 11.31 38.60
CA LEU A 18 -6.31 10.58 38.43
C LEU A 18 -5.16 11.50 38.85
N SER A 19 -4.34 10.99 39.76
CA SER A 19 -3.17 11.63 40.33
C SER A 19 -2.18 12.06 39.24
N LEU A 20 -1.97 13.37 39.11
CA LEU A 20 -0.82 13.94 38.40
C LEU A 20 0.44 13.69 39.27
N GLY A 21 1.08 12.55 39.06
CA GLY A 21 2.50 12.37 39.34
C GLY A 21 3.29 12.73 38.08
N ASP A 22 4.36 13.51 38.26
CA ASP A 22 5.24 14.11 37.25
C ASP A 22 4.60 15.16 36.35
N SER A 23 5.17 16.37 36.36
CA SER A 23 4.74 17.45 35.48
C SER A 23 4.85 16.99 34.02
N PRO A 24 3.75 16.85 33.27
CA PRO A 24 3.85 16.49 31.87
C PRO A 24 4.62 17.60 31.15
N SER A 25 5.62 17.20 30.36
CA SER A 25 6.37 18.10 29.47
C SER A 25 5.39 18.97 28.66
N VAL A 26 5.83 20.14 28.19
CA VAL A 26 4.99 21.02 27.35
C VAL A 26 4.38 20.25 26.17
N VAL A 27 5.14 19.30 25.61
CA VAL A 27 4.71 18.38 24.54
C VAL A 27 3.55 17.50 25.01
N ASN A 28 3.64 16.88 26.19
CA ASN A 28 2.57 16.06 26.74
C ASN A 28 1.30 16.90 26.96
N ARG A 29 1.42 18.12 27.49
CA ARG A 29 0.26 19.02 27.68
C ARG A 29 -0.41 19.42 26.37
N PHE A 30 0.38 19.75 25.34
CA PHE A 30 -0.13 20.07 24.01
C PHE A 30 -0.86 18.87 23.37
N CYS A 31 -0.28 17.69 23.47
CA CYS A 31 -0.91 16.46 22.96
C CYS A 31 -2.18 16.10 23.74
N TYR A 32 -2.23 16.31 25.06
CA TYR A 32 -3.46 16.17 25.84
C TYR A 32 -4.56 17.15 25.37
N ILE A 33 -4.21 18.37 24.97
CA ILE A 33 -5.17 19.34 24.40
C ILE A 33 -5.69 18.84 23.04
N LEU A 34 -4.82 18.24 22.22
CA LEU A 34 -5.22 17.63 20.95
C LEU A 34 -6.13 16.41 21.13
N ASP A 35 -5.88 15.58 22.15
CA ASP A 35 -6.69 14.40 22.51
C ASP A 35 -8.07 14.78 23.07
N LEU A 36 -8.13 15.82 23.90
CA LEU A 36 -9.33 16.18 24.67
C LEU A 36 -10.27 17.18 23.98
N GLY A 37 -9.85 17.94 22.95
CA GLY A 37 -10.58 19.19 22.68
C GLY A 37 -10.59 19.79 21.27
N SER A 38 -9.97 19.21 20.24
CA SER A 38 -10.08 19.84 18.91
C SER A 38 -10.10 18.84 17.75
N ALA A 39 -11.22 18.12 17.62
CA ALA A 39 -11.55 17.41 16.37
C ALA A 39 -11.34 18.30 15.12
N SER A 40 -11.58 19.61 15.27
CA SER A 40 -11.35 20.63 14.26
C SER A 40 -9.89 20.75 13.79
N VAL A 41 -8.87 20.52 14.63
CA VAL A 41 -7.47 20.61 14.18
C VAL A 41 -7.15 19.49 13.20
N TRP A 42 -7.63 18.28 13.50
CA TRP A 42 -7.39 17.10 12.68
C TRP A 42 -8.13 17.14 11.34
N ASP A 43 -9.23 17.89 11.27
CA ASP A 43 -9.93 18.15 10.00
C ASP A 43 -9.08 18.94 9.00
N TYR A 44 -8.12 19.75 9.46
CA TYR A 44 -7.22 20.53 8.60
C TYR A 44 -5.90 19.82 8.27
N LEU A 45 -5.60 18.68 8.89
CA LEU A 45 -4.37 17.97 8.62
C LEU A 45 -4.51 17.04 7.41
N ASP A 46 -3.57 17.15 6.49
CA ASP A 46 -3.37 16.14 5.46
C ASP A 46 -2.90 14.81 6.10
N ALA A 47 -2.96 13.73 5.31
CA ALA A 47 -2.64 12.39 5.78
C ALA A 47 -1.19 12.24 6.31
N GLN A 48 -0.23 12.93 5.69
CA GLN A 48 1.18 12.87 6.07
C GLN A 48 1.43 13.65 7.37
N SER A 49 0.81 14.81 7.51
CA SER A 49 0.87 15.66 8.70
C SER A 49 0.24 14.94 9.91
N ALA A 50 -0.93 14.33 9.75
CA ALA A 50 -1.54 13.51 10.79
C ALA A 50 -0.64 12.33 11.19
N TYR A 51 -0.08 11.60 10.21
CA TYR A 51 0.87 10.52 10.48
C TYR A 51 2.11 10.98 11.26
N ASN A 52 2.70 12.11 10.87
CA ASN A 52 3.89 12.65 11.52
C ASN A 52 3.60 13.01 12.99
N THR A 53 2.45 13.64 13.27
CA THR A 53 2.05 13.97 14.65
C THR A 53 1.84 12.73 15.50
N LEU A 54 1.12 11.72 14.97
CA LEU A 54 0.92 10.45 15.69
C LEU A 54 2.25 9.72 15.96
N ARG A 55 3.18 9.75 15.01
CA ARG A 55 4.50 9.14 15.16
C ARG A 55 5.41 9.89 16.14
N ALA A 56 5.30 11.21 16.22
CA ALA A 56 6.09 12.03 17.14
C ALA A 56 5.71 11.82 18.61
N CYS A 57 4.49 11.31 18.89
CA CYS A 57 3.93 11.18 20.23
C CYS A 57 3.26 9.80 20.45
N PRO A 58 4.00 8.68 20.35
CA PRO A 58 3.42 7.33 20.29
C PRO A 58 2.71 6.90 21.58
N ASP A 59 3.16 7.39 22.73
CA ASP A 59 2.64 6.98 24.05
C ASP A 59 1.66 7.99 24.66
N VAL A 60 1.38 9.09 23.95
CA VAL A 60 0.59 10.20 24.52
C VAL A 60 -0.89 10.05 24.22
N PHE A 61 -1.23 9.50 23.05
CA PHE A 61 -2.59 9.39 22.59
C PHE A 61 -3.21 8.03 22.94
N SER A 62 -4.49 8.04 23.31
CA SER A 62 -5.24 6.80 23.46
C SER A 62 -5.36 6.06 22.12
N ARG A 63 -5.45 4.72 22.14
CA ARG A 63 -5.61 3.95 20.90
C ARG A 63 -6.86 4.32 20.11
N GLY A 64 -7.99 4.53 20.81
CA GLY A 64 -9.23 4.95 20.17
C GLY A 64 -9.10 6.30 19.47
N PHE A 65 -8.32 7.22 20.03
CA PHE A 65 -8.01 8.50 19.38
C PHE A 65 -7.11 8.31 18.17
N ILE A 66 -6.02 7.54 18.29
CA ILE A 66 -5.12 7.22 17.16
C ILE A 66 -5.91 6.64 15.99
N ASP A 67 -6.79 5.68 16.26
CA ASP A 67 -7.62 5.03 15.24
C ASP A 67 -8.61 6.01 14.60
N SER A 68 -9.24 6.89 15.41
CA SER A 68 -10.17 7.91 14.91
C SER A 68 -9.47 8.93 14.00
N VAL A 69 -8.33 9.45 14.44
CA VAL A 69 -7.51 10.39 13.66
C VAL A 69 -6.97 9.72 12.40
N SER A 70 -6.51 8.47 12.51
CA SER A 70 -5.97 7.75 11.35
C SER A 70 -7.07 7.47 10.32
N LEU A 71 -8.27 7.07 10.75
CA LEU A 71 -9.39 6.88 9.83
C LEU A 71 -9.74 8.19 9.14
N LYS A 72 -9.79 9.31 9.87
CA LYS A 72 -10.03 10.63 9.29
C LYS A 72 -8.94 11.02 8.28
N ALA A 73 -7.67 10.75 8.58
CA ALA A 73 -6.56 10.98 7.66
C ALA A 73 -6.68 10.13 6.38
N VAL A 74 -7.16 8.88 6.49
CA VAL A 74 -7.45 8.01 5.34
C VAL A 74 -8.62 8.54 4.50
N GLU A 75 -9.64 9.12 5.14
CA GLU A 75 -10.73 9.80 4.44
C GLU A 75 -10.25 11.06 3.70
N ASN A 76 -9.45 11.90 4.37
CA ASN A 76 -8.85 13.09 3.76
C ASN A 76 -7.95 12.70 2.59
N PHE A 77 -7.17 11.63 2.72
CA PHE A 77 -6.37 11.07 1.63
C PHE A 77 -7.24 10.71 0.42
N ALA A 78 -8.38 10.02 0.64
CA ALA A 78 -9.28 9.63 -0.43
C ALA A 78 -9.79 10.85 -1.22
N VAL A 79 -10.15 11.93 -0.51
CA VAL A 79 -10.59 13.20 -1.10
C VAL A 79 -9.45 13.91 -1.84
N GLU A 80 -8.29 14.10 -1.20
CA GLU A 80 -7.12 14.77 -1.77
C GLU A 80 -6.65 14.10 -3.06
N HIS A 81 -6.64 12.76 -3.07
CA HIS A 81 -6.14 11.97 -4.19
C HIS A 81 -7.23 11.51 -5.17
N GLN A 82 -8.46 11.99 -5.01
CA GLN A 82 -9.58 11.67 -5.90
C GLN A 82 -9.75 10.15 -6.11
N THR A 83 -9.67 9.40 -5.01
CA THR A 83 -9.67 7.94 -4.99
C THR A 83 -10.77 7.38 -4.09
N HIS A 84 -11.16 6.15 -4.37
CA HIS A 84 -11.98 5.35 -3.45
C HIS A 84 -11.10 4.35 -2.71
N LEU A 85 -11.58 3.89 -1.56
CA LEU A 85 -10.95 2.82 -0.80
C LEU A 85 -12.02 1.79 -0.42
N GLY A 86 -12.05 0.65 -1.10
CA GLY A 86 -12.94 -0.48 -0.81
C GLY A 86 -14.25 -0.52 -1.60
N ARG A 87 -14.41 0.33 -2.62
CA ARG A 87 -15.55 0.31 -3.56
C ARG A 87 -15.32 -0.56 -4.80
N HIS A 88 -14.08 -1.01 -5.02
CA HIS A 88 -13.66 -1.84 -6.15
C HIS A 88 -13.86 -1.21 -7.53
N CYS A 89 -13.83 0.13 -7.62
CA CYS A 89 -13.97 0.86 -8.88
C CYS A 89 -12.61 1.21 -9.53
N GLU A 90 -12.65 1.93 -10.66
CA GLU A 90 -11.44 2.27 -11.43
C GLU A 90 -10.37 3.06 -10.67
N CYS A 91 -10.78 4.09 -9.92
CA CYS A 91 -9.87 4.95 -9.17
C CYS A 91 -9.47 4.34 -7.83
N ASP A 92 -10.04 3.18 -7.44
CA ASP A 92 -9.82 2.58 -6.14
C ASP A 92 -8.39 2.07 -5.97
N TRP A 93 -7.75 2.44 -4.86
CA TRP A 93 -6.42 1.94 -4.51
C TRP A 93 -6.50 0.57 -3.82
N MET A 94 -7.63 0.20 -3.23
CA MET A 94 -7.90 -1.14 -2.68
C MET A 94 -8.29 -2.13 -3.79
N ARG A 95 -7.30 -2.50 -4.59
CA ARG A 95 -7.46 -3.30 -5.80
C ARG A 95 -7.51 -4.80 -5.53
N ARG A 96 -8.22 -5.53 -6.39
CA ARG A 96 -8.28 -7.01 -6.38
C ARG A 96 -6.93 -7.62 -6.78
N LEU A 97 -6.63 -8.78 -6.22
CA LEU A 97 -5.36 -9.49 -6.41
C LEU A 97 -5.36 -10.51 -7.55
N ASP A 98 -6.49 -10.67 -8.25
CA ASP A 98 -6.67 -11.58 -9.37
C ASP A 98 -6.20 -11.01 -10.72
N PHE A 99 -5.59 -9.82 -10.72
CA PHE A 99 -5.14 -9.10 -11.93
C PHE A 99 -6.29 -8.73 -12.89
N SER A 100 -7.53 -8.76 -12.41
CA SER A 100 -8.69 -8.30 -13.17
C SER A 100 -8.95 -6.82 -12.93
N TYR A 101 -9.50 -6.17 -13.95
CA TYR A 101 -10.06 -4.84 -13.87
C TYR A 101 -11.54 -4.99 -14.21
N ASN A 102 -12.44 -4.61 -13.31
CA ASN A 102 -13.86 -4.56 -13.63
C ASN A 102 -14.15 -3.24 -14.35
N THR A 103 -14.61 -3.33 -15.58
CA THR A 103 -15.10 -2.18 -16.36
C THR A 103 -16.51 -1.76 -15.98
N ASP A 104 -17.25 -2.64 -15.31
CA ASP A 104 -18.68 -2.47 -15.04
C ASP A 104 -18.95 -1.77 -13.69
N ASP A 105 -17.91 -1.52 -12.90
CA ASP A 105 -17.94 -0.64 -11.73
C ASP A 105 -17.66 0.80 -12.18
N THR A 106 -18.66 1.45 -12.79
CA THR A 106 -18.53 2.82 -13.29
C THR A 106 -18.18 3.76 -12.14
N CYS A 107 -16.92 4.20 -12.06
CA CYS A 107 -16.56 5.40 -11.32
C CYS A 107 -16.23 6.48 -12.35
N ARG A 108 -17.11 7.45 -12.50
CA ARG A 108 -16.88 8.62 -13.37
C ARG A 108 -15.86 9.61 -12.80
N ARG A 109 -15.10 9.19 -11.76
CA ARG A 109 -14.30 10.06 -10.87
C ARG A 109 -15.08 11.26 -10.36
N GLU A 110 -16.38 11.07 -10.18
CA GLU A 110 -17.24 12.09 -9.61
C GLU A 110 -17.27 11.92 -8.10
N ALA A 111 -17.24 13.04 -7.38
CA ALA A 111 -17.40 13.08 -5.95
C ALA A 111 -18.73 12.40 -5.53
N PRO A 112 -18.81 11.81 -4.32
CA PRO A 112 -17.80 11.89 -3.27
C PRO A 112 -16.72 10.79 -3.36
N PHE A 113 -15.48 11.20 -3.14
CA PHE A 113 -14.36 10.30 -2.86
C PHE A 113 -14.39 9.89 -1.39
N THR A 114 -14.44 8.59 -1.11
CA THR A 114 -14.75 8.06 0.22
C THR A 114 -14.05 6.72 0.49
N VAL A 115 -14.08 6.34 1.76
CA VAL A 115 -13.60 5.08 2.30
C VAL A 115 -14.78 4.21 2.69
N ASP A 116 -14.77 2.93 2.35
CA ASP A 116 -15.70 1.97 2.93
C ASP A 116 -15.30 1.65 4.38
N LYS A 117 -16.02 2.25 5.34
CA LYS A 117 -15.79 2.07 6.77
C LYS A 117 -16.20 0.68 7.27
N MET A 118 -16.95 -0.08 6.47
CA MET A 118 -17.37 -1.43 6.81
C MET A 118 -16.27 -2.47 6.60
N LEU A 119 -15.15 -2.09 5.99
CA LEU A 119 -14.00 -2.97 5.80
C LEU A 119 -13.53 -3.56 7.14
N PRO A 120 -13.29 -4.89 7.24
CA PRO A 120 -12.95 -5.55 8.49
C PRO A 120 -11.76 -4.93 9.24
N ILE A 121 -10.76 -4.41 8.50
CA ILE A 121 -9.59 -3.80 9.11
C ILE A 121 -9.93 -2.56 9.95
N PHE A 122 -10.94 -1.76 9.58
CA PHE A 122 -11.34 -0.59 10.36
C PHE A 122 -12.11 -0.95 11.63
N GLN A 123 -12.53 -2.21 11.74
CA GLN A 123 -13.18 -2.76 12.93
C GLN A 123 -12.17 -3.37 13.92
N LEU A 124 -10.87 -3.34 13.59
CA LEU A 124 -9.77 -3.85 14.42
C LEU A 124 -9.07 -2.69 15.14
N PRO A 125 -8.69 -2.86 16.43
CA PRO A 125 -7.83 -1.89 17.12
C PRO A 125 -6.49 -1.72 16.38
N GLY A 126 -6.10 -0.48 16.09
CA GLY A 126 -4.88 -0.16 15.31
C GLY A 126 -5.05 -0.30 13.80
N GLY A 127 -6.17 -0.84 13.32
CA GLY A 127 -6.42 -1.09 11.91
C GLY A 127 -6.39 0.17 11.03
N PRO A 128 -7.11 1.25 11.39
CA PRO A 128 -7.04 2.51 10.64
C PRO A 128 -5.62 3.07 10.53
N LYS A 129 -4.82 2.99 11.60
CA LYS A 129 -3.40 3.41 11.58
C LYS A 129 -2.57 2.56 10.63
N ASN A 130 -2.75 1.24 10.64
CA ASN A 130 -2.05 0.33 9.72
C ASN A 130 -2.39 0.62 8.25
N VAL A 131 -3.65 0.98 7.95
CA VAL A 131 -4.07 1.39 6.60
C VAL A 131 -3.43 2.71 6.20
N LEU A 132 -3.42 3.71 7.09
CA LEU A 132 -2.76 4.99 6.86
C LEU A 132 -1.27 4.81 6.54
N ASP A 133 -0.58 3.96 7.30
CA ASP A 133 0.84 3.69 7.11
C ASP A 133 1.12 3.05 5.76
N ALA A 134 0.30 2.06 5.38
CA ALA A 134 0.39 1.40 4.09
C ALA A 134 0.09 2.37 2.93
N LEU A 135 -0.89 3.27 3.08
CA LEU A 135 -1.23 4.29 2.08
C LEU A 135 -0.07 5.24 1.83
N LEU A 136 0.51 5.80 2.89
CA LEU A 136 1.62 6.73 2.79
C LEU A 136 2.88 6.05 2.23
N LEU A 137 3.11 4.78 2.62
CA LEU A 137 4.17 3.98 2.01
C LEU A 137 3.93 3.78 0.52
N THR A 138 2.72 3.39 0.12
CA THR A 138 2.37 3.19 -1.30
C THR A 138 2.53 4.47 -2.11
N LYS A 139 2.03 5.62 -1.60
CA LYS A 139 2.24 6.94 -2.19
C LYS A 139 3.73 7.25 -2.35
N LYS A 140 4.55 6.93 -1.35
CA LYS A 140 6.01 7.12 -1.42
C LYS A 140 6.67 6.23 -2.49
N LEU A 141 6.22 4.98 -2.65
CA LEU A 141 6.71 4.05 -3.66
C LEU A 141 6.39 4.50 -5.09
N MET A 142 5.29 5.24 -5.29
CA MET A 142 4.90 5.78 -6.60
C MET A 142 5.76 6.96 -7.06
N LYS A 143 6.24 7.81 -6.13
CA LYS A 143 6.95 9.06 -6.46
C LYS A 143 8.06 8.95 -7.53
N PRO A 144 8.96 7.95 -7.48
CA PRO A 144 10.01 7.83 -8.51
C PRO A 144 9.46 7.60 -9.92
N PHE A 145 8.30 6.94 -10.03
CA PHE A 145 7.65 6.64 -11.30
C PHE A 145 6.88 7.85 -11.84
N GLU A 146 6.22 8.61 -10.97
CA GLU A 146 5.56 9.87 -11.33
C GLU A 146 6.55 10.95 -11.80
N ALA A 147 7.73 10.98 -11.19
CA ALA A 147 8.79 11.93 -11.55
C ALA A 147 9.61 11.51 -12.78
N ALA A 148 9.40 10.29 -13.29
CA ALA A 148 10.16 9.80 -14.44
C ALA A 148 9.66 10.47 -15.73
N GLU A 149 10.29 11.58 -16.12
CA GLU A 149 9.98 12.38 -17.32
C GLU A 149 9.95 11.57 -18.65
N ARG A 150 10.50 10.36 -18.67
CA ARG A 150 10.96 9.68 -19.88
C ARG A 150 10.03 8.62 -20.47
N ASN A 151 8.85 8.37 -19.89
CA ASN A 151 7.87 7.48 -20.53
C ASN A 151 6.45 7.92 -20.21
N ARG A 152 5.80 8.57 -21.18
CA ARG A 152 4.39 8.98 -21.05
C ARG A 152 3.44 7.80 -20.88
N ASP A 153 3.88 6.61 -21.28
CA ASP A 153 3.05 5.42 -21.32
C ASP A 153 3.36 4.41 -20.20
N ALA A 154 4.48 4.56 -19.47
CA ALA A 154 4.77 3.68 -18.34
C ALA A 154 3.82 4.02 -17.18
N THR A 155 3.01 3.05 -16.77
CA THR A 155 1.93 3.24 -15.80
C THR A 155 2.03 2.20 -14.69
N PHE A 156 2.14 2.70 -13.46
CA PHE A 156 2.13 1.92 -12.23
C PHE A 156 0.93 2.34 -11.40
N GLU A 157 0.12 1.37 -11.00
CA GLU A 157 -1.11 1.61 -10.25
C GLU A 157 -0.90 1.16 -8.80
N PRO A 158 -1.31 1.94 -7.81
CA PRO A 158 -1.20 1.54 -6.41
C PRO A 158 -2.09 0.34 -6.13
N VAL A 159 -1.64 -0.51 -5.20
CA VAL A 159 -2.47 -1.55 -4.62
C VAL A 159 -2.33 -1.53 -3.10
N LEU A 160 -3.48 -1.58 -2.45
CA LEU A 160 -3.64 -1.87 -1.04
C LEU A 160 -4.63 -3.02 -0.90
N CYS A 161 -4.35 -3.94 0.00
CA CYS A 161 -5.23 -5.05 0.29
C CYS A 161 -5.11 -5.39 1.78
N PRO A 162 -6.04 -4.93 2.61
CA PRO A 162 -6.12 -5.34 4.00
C PRO A 162 -6.30 -6.86 4.09
N LEU A 163 -5.38 -7.55 4.75
CA LEU A 163 -5.42 -9.01 4.87
C LEU A 163 -5.83 -9.48 6.28
N MET A 164 -5.77 -8.60 7.28
CA MET A 164 -6.17 -8.94 8.65
C MET A 164 -7.68 -8.84 8.84
N THR A 165 -8.19 -9.81 9.58
CA THR A 165 -9.56 -9.85 10.08
C THR A 165 -9.54 -10.17 11.57
N LYS A 166 -10.71 -10.14 12.23
CA LYS A 166 -10.81 -10.55 13.64
C LYS A 166 -10.36 -12.00 13.84
N ASP A 167 -10.61 -12.85 12.86
CA ASP A 167 -10.28 -14.28 12.88
C ASP A 167 -8.81 -14.56 12.49
N ASN A 168 -8.12 -13.57 11.91
CA ASN A 168 -6.72 -13.69 11.51
C ASN A 168 -5.93 -12.40 11.86
N PRO A 169 -5.64 -12.18 13.16
CA PRO A 169 -5.07 -10.92 13.65
C PRO A 169 -3.56 -10.80 13.45
N LYS A 170 -2.86 -11.85 12.99
CA LYS A 170 -1.40 -11.84 12.81
C LYS A 170 -0.98 -12.61 11.55
N LEU A 171 -0.17 -11.95 10.71
CA LEU A 171 0.33 -12.50 9.45
C LEU A 171 1.85 -12.71 9.50
N SER A 172 2.34 -13.45 10.49
CA SER A 172 3.78 -13.67 10.70
C SER A 172 4.41 -14.77 9.84
N THR A 173 3.61 -15.55 9.11
CA THR A 173 4.11 -16.68 8.31
C THR A 173 3.60 -16.63 6.88
N MET A 174 4.39 -17.20 5.96
CA MET A 174 4.01 -17.34 4.55
C MET A 174 2.66 -18.06 4.39
N ALA A 175 2.40 -19.08 5.21
CA ALA A 175 1.14 -19.83 5.18
C ALA A 175 -0.06 -18.97 5.64
N ALA A 176 0.11 -18.13 6.65
CA ALA A 176 -0.94 -17.22 7.11
C ALA A 176 -1.27 -16.17 6.04
N VAL A 177 -0.23 -15.57 5.43
CA VAL A 177 -0.40 -14.62 4.32
C VAL A 177 -1.08 -15.30 3.12
N THR A 178 -0.65 -16.51 2.76
CA THR A 178 -1.24 -17.30 1.67
C THR A 178 -2.73 -17.50 1.87
N ARG A 179 -3.15 -17.89 3.09
CA ARG A 179 -4.57 -18.08 3.41
C ARG A 179 -5.34 -16.78 3.33
N ALA A 180 -4.88 -15.72 4.00
CA ALA A 180 -5.56 -14.43 4.00
C ALA A 180 -5.79 -13.84 2.60
N MET A 181 -4.78 -13.96 1.73
CA MET A 181 -4.90 -13.55 0.33
C MET A 181 -5.91 -14.43 -0.42
N ASN A 182 -5.86 -15.76 -0.24
CA ASN A 182 -6.81 -16.68 -0.86
C ASN A 182 -8.25 -16.45 -0.41
N ASP A 183 -8.47 -16.06 0.85
CA ASP A 183 -9.79 -15.72 1.39
C ASP A 183 -10.34 -14.44 0.75
N THR A 184 -9.46 -13.46 0.46
CA THR A 184 -9.84 -12.21 -0.22
C THR A 184 -10.11 -12.43 -1.71
N SER A 185 -9.27 -13.24 -2.37
CA SER A 185 -9.40 -13.57 -3.78
C SER A 185 -8.88 -14.99 -3.99
N PRO A 186 -9.75 -15.95 -4.36
CA PRO A 186 -9.38 -17.35 -4.49
C PRO A 186 -8.12 -17.57 -5.33
N GLY A 187 -7.14 -18.29 -4.75
CA GLY A 187 -5.88 -18.65 -5.41
C GLY A 187 -4.82 -17.53 -5.49
N SER A 188 -5.14 -16.30 -5.07
CA SER A 188 -4.20 -15.18 -5.15
C SER A 188 -2.96 -15.34 -4.25
N GLY A 189 -3.12 -15.87 -3.03
CA GLY A 189 -2.02 -16.13 -2.11
C GLY A 189 -1.12 -17.27 -2.59
N SER A 190 -1.73 -18.37 -3.05
CA SER A 190 -0.97 -19.49 -3.64
C SER A 190 -0.16 -19.03 -4.84
N ARG A 191 -0.69 -18.10 -5.62
CA ARG A 191 -0.01 -17.48 -6.76
C ARG A 191 1.11 -16.55 -6.31
N PHE A 192 0.89 -15.73 -5.29
CA PHE A 192 1.86 -14.75 -4.80
C PHE A 192 3.19 -15.40 -4.39
N PHE A 193 3.13 -16.59 -3.80
CA PHE A 193 4.32 -17.36 -3.40
C PHE A 193 4.76 -18.42 -4.43
N TYR A 194 4.09 -18.51 -5.58
CA TYR A 194 4.44 -19.47 -6.62
C TYR A 194 5.76 -19.10 -7.30
N LYS A 195 6.70 -20.04 -7.38
CA LYS A 195 7.94 -19.86 -8.16
C LYS A 195 7.65 -20.08 -9.66
N PHE A 196 7.49 -18.99 -10.40
CA PHE A 196 7.32 -19.04 -11.85
C PHE A 196 8.62 -19.46 -12.53
N LYS A 197 8.56 -20.46 -13.42
CA LYS A 197 9.66 -20.71 -14.35
C LYS A 197 9.69 -19.57 -15.38
N LEU A 198 10.85 -18.94 -15.54
CA LEU A 198 11.06 -17.95 -16.60
C LEU A 198 10.98 -18.66 -17.95
N ASN A 199 9.96 -18.33 -18.74
CA ASN A 199 9.87 -18.90 -20.09
C ASN A 199 10.70 -18.08 -21.08
N PRO A 200 11.34 -18.73 -22.06
CA PRO A 200 12.18 -18.05 -23.05
C PRO A 200 11.41 -17.14 -24.03
N LYS A 201 10.07 -17.24 -24.13
CA LYS A 201 9.29 -16.39 -25.04
C LYS A 201 8.74 -15.12 -24.36
N PRO A 202 8.87 -13.93 -24.99
CA PRO A 202 8.48 -12.65 -24.43
C PRO A 202 6.96 -12.48 -24.53
N TYR A 203 6.31 -12.24 -23.40
CA TYR A 203 5.00 -11.57 -23.39
C TYR A 203 5.19 -10.44 -22.40
N PHE A 204 6.03 -9.48 -22.78
CA PHE A 204 6.55 -8.49 -21.85
C PHE A 204 5.66 -7.29 -21.75
N VAL A 205 5.71 -6.72 -20.56
CA VAL A 205 5.09 -5.45 -20.22
C VAL A 205 6.15 -4.50 -19.68
N ASP A 206 7.20 -5.02 -19.03
CA ASP A 206 8.39 -4.29 -18.56
C ASP A 206 9.57 -5.27 -18.40
N PHE A 207 10.78 -4.75 -18.14
CA PHE A 207 11.99 -5.47 -17.71
C PHE A 207 12.10 -5.67 -16.19
N LEU A 208 11.20 -5.09 -15.39
CA LEU A 208 11.25 -5.20 -13.93
C LEU A 208 11.34 -6.66 -13.46
N GLU A 209 10.65 -7.57 -14.14
CA GLU A 209 10.67 -8.99 -13.81
C GLU A 209 12.07 -9.61 -13.93
N GLU A 210 12.75 -9.33 -15.04
CA GLU A 210 14.08 -9.84 -15.37
C GLU A 210 15.11 -9.35 -14.34
N HIS A 211 14.98 -8.10 -13.91
CA HIS A 211 15.85 -7.54 -12.90
C HIS A 211 15.55 -8.07 -11.49
N TRP A 212 14.28 -8.33 -11.16
CA TRP A 212 13.82 -8.47 -9.77
C TRP A 212 14.62 -9.48 -8.93
N SER A 213 14.83 -10.68 -9.47
CA SER A 213 15.57 -11.75 -8.78
C SER A 213 17.07 -11.47 -8.69
N GLY A 214 17.64 -10.75 -9.66
CA GLY A 214 19.07 -10.46 -9.72
C GLY A 214 19.50 -9.14 -9.07
N ILE A 215 18.55 -8.30 -8.62
CA ILE A 215 18.88 -7.08 -7.87
C ILE A 215 19.36 -7.46 -6.46
N ASP A 216 20.54 -6.98 -6.10
CA ASP A 216 21.08 -7.06 -4.74
C ASP A 216 21.71 -5.70 -4.36
N GLY A 217 20.99 -4.94 -3.54
CA GLY A 217 21.37 -3.56 -3.20
C GLY A 217 21.59 -2.69 -4.44
N SER A 218 22.85 -2.31 -4.67
CA SER A 218 23.26 -1.45 -5.80
C SER A 218 23.67 -2.22 -7.05
N SER A 219 23.73 -3.56 -7.03
CA SER A 219 24.09 -4.40 -8.18
C SER A 219 22.85 -5.00 -8.85
N CYS A 220 23.01 -5.54 -10.06
CA CYS A 220 21.99 -6.35 -10.69
C CYS A 220 22.62 -7.31 -11.71
N GLU A 221 22.50 -8.61 -11.46
CA GLU A 221 23.04 -9.67 -12.32
C GLU A 221 22.51 -9.57 -13.77
N TYR A 222 21.23 -9.21 -13.93
CA TYR A 222 20.67 -9.01 -15.27
C TYR A 222 21.29 -7.79 -15.98
N CYS A 223 21.58 -6.69 -15.27
CA CYS A 223 22.31 -5.57 -15.87
C CYS A 223 23.73 -5.97 -16.30
N GLU A 224 24.39 -6.83 -15.54
CA GLU A 224 25.75 -7.30 -15.83
C GLU A 224 25.79 -8.24 -17.03
N SER A 225 24.83 -9.17 -17.13
CA SER A 225 24.70 -10.08 -18.27
C SER A 225 24.33 -9.39 -19.59
N LEU A 226 23.74 -8.19 -19.54
CA LEU A 226 23.49 -7.37 -20.74
C LEU A 226 24.74 -6.67 -21.30
N ILE A 227 25.78 -6.48 -20.48
CA ILE A 227 27.03 -5.81 -20.90
C ILE A 227 27.96 -6.83 -21.57
N ASP A 228 27.98 -8.05 -21.06
CA ASP A 228 28.79 -9.15 -21.56
C ASP A 228 28.25 -9.64 -22.93
N PRO A 229 29.00 -9.44 -24.04
CA PRO A 229 28.54 -9.81 -25.38
C PRO A 229 28.27 -11.31 -25.54
N ASP A 230 28.99 -12.16 -24.82
CA ASP A 230 28.88 -13.61 -24.92
C ASP A 230 27.64 -14.09 -24.16
N LYS A 231 27.44 -13.63 -22.93
CA LYS A 231 26.20 -13.90 -22.16
C LYS A 231 24.97 -13.30 -22.82
N ARG A 232 25.11 -12.15 -23.46
CA ARG A 232 24.02 -11.51 -24.20
C ARG A 232 23.61 -12.31 -25.43
N ARG A 233 24.54 -12.96 -26.13
CA ARG A 233 24.22 -13.90 -27.22
C ARG A 233 23.54 -15.16 -26.71
N GLU A 234 23.96 -15.69 -25.55
CA GLU A 234 23.32 -16.83 -24.90
C GLU A 234 21.86 -16.53 -24.51
N LEU A 235 21.57 -15.28 -24.14
CA LEU A 235 20.22 -14.84 -23.83
C LEU A 235 19.26 -14.94 -25.01
N LYS A 236 19.73 -15.09 -26.28
CA LYS A 236 19.06 -15.26 -27.60
C LYS A 236 17.90 -14.29 -27.92
N LYS A 237 17.04 -14.04 -26.95
CA LYS A 237 15.87 -13.16 -26.82
C LYS A 237 16.19 -11.67 -26.88
N TYR A 238 17.46 -11.26 -26.72
CA TYR A 238 17.89 -9.85 -26.63
C TYR A 238 19.16 -9.55 -27.45
N ALA A 239 19.53 -10.45 -28.37
CA ALA A 239 20.66 -10.26 -29.26
C ALA A 239 20.51 -8.97 -30.09
N ASP A 240 19.27 -8.59 -30.40
CA ASP A 240 18.95 -7.47 -31.28
C ASP A 240 18.88 -6.10 -30.58
N LEU A 241 19.03 -6.02 -29.24
CA LEU A 241 19.01 -4.73 -28.55
C LEU A 241 20.16 -3.81 -29.03
N THR A 242 19.89 -2.54 -29.25
CA THR A 242 20.96 -1.57 -29.52
C THR A 242 21.75 -1.28 -28.24
N ALA A 243 22.98 -0.76 -28.36
CA ALA A 243 23.75 -0.32 -27.20
C ALA A 243 22.98 0.75 -26.38
N ARG A 244 22.27 1.65 -27.06
CA ARG A 244 21.41 2.67 -26.43
C ARG A 244 20.25 2.06 -25.64
N GLU A 245 19.62 1.01 -26.17
CA GLU A 245 18.54 0.29 -25.48
C GLU A 245 19.06 -0.41 -24.22
N VAL A 246 20.24 -1.04 -24.29
CA VAL A 246 20.88 -1.63 -23.12
C VAL A 246 21.20 -0.58 -22.06
N GLU A 247 21.76 0.57 -22.45
CA GLU A 247 22.00 1.69 -21.54
C GLU A 247 20.70 2.19 -20.88
N ARG A 248 19.62 2.30 -21.64
CA ARG A 248 18.29 2.70 -21.13
C ARG A 248 17.75 1.71 -20.10
N ILE A 249 17.79 0.41 -20.39
CA ILE A 249 17.36 -0.65 -19.47
C ILE A 249 18.14 -0.57 -18.15
N ARG A 250 19.48 -0.43 -18.24
CA ARG A 250 20.34 -0.30 -17.06
C ARG A 250 20.06 0.97 -16.26
N ALA A 251 19.82 2.08 -16.93
CA ALA A 251 19.44 3.34 -16.28
C ALA A 251 18.11 3.23 -15.54
N ASN A 252 17.11 2.56 -16.13
CA ASN A 252 15.81 2.31 -15.47
C ASN A 252 15.98 1.40 -14.25
N CYS A 253 16.77 0.33 -14.36
CA CYS A 253 17.08 -0.52 -13.22
C CYS A 253 17.70 0.28 -12.07
N ALA A 254 18.73 1.08 -12.36
CA ALA A 254 19.43 1.87 -11.36
C ALA A 254 18.55 2.94 -10.70
N LYS A 255 17.71 3.62 -11.48
CA LYS A 255 16.90 4.76 -11.01
C LYS A 255 15.56 4.35 -10.41
N LEU A 256 14.96 3.25 -10.85
CA LEU A 256 13.58 2.88 -10.54
C LEU A 256 13.49 1.53 -9.82
N TYR A 257 14.00 0.46 -10.43
CA TYR A 257 13.76 -0.90 -9.92
C TYR A 257 14.56 -1.23 -8.66
N ARG A 258 15.85 -0.86 -8.59
CA ARG A 258 16.67 -1.08 -7.39
C ARG A 258 16.13 -0.28 -6.19
N PRO A 259 15.85 1.03 -6.32
CA PRO A 259 15.27 1.80 -5.21
C PRO A 259 13.90 1.28 -4.79
N LEU A 260 13.06 0.84 -5.73
CA LEU A 260 11.76 0.24 -5.43
C LEU A 260 11.92 -1.04 -4.59
N LYS A 261 12.78 -1.97 -5.01
CA LYS A 261 13.02 -3.21 -4.27
C LYS A 261 13.57 -2.93 -2.88
N ALA A 262 14.57 -2.05 -2.77
CA ALA A 262 15.14 -1.66 -1.49
C ALA A 262 14.12 -1.00 -0.56
N ALA A 263 13.23 -0.14 -1.09
CA ALA A 263 12.18 0.47 -0.29
C ALA A 263 11.15 -0.54 0.21
N LEU A 264 10.74 -1.48 -0.65
CA LEU A 264 9.82 -2.56 -0.27
C LEU A 264 10.46 -3.48 0.79
N GLU A 265 11.70 -3.93 0.59
CA GLU A 265 12.39 -4.83 1.52
C GLU A 265 12.73 -4.19 2.86
N ARG A 266 12.88 -2.85 2.91
CA ARG A 266 13.06 -2.12 4.17
C ARG A 266 11.80 -2.11 5.02
N ASP A 267 10.65 -1.84 4.40
CA ASP A 267 9.42 -1.50 5.13
C ASP A 267 8.40 -2.66 5.17
N LEU A 268 8.59 -3.72 4.37
CA LEU A 268 7.64 -4.83 4.21
C LEU A 268 8.28 -6.21 4.37
N SER A 269 7.46 -7.16 4.81
CA SER A 269 7.76 -8.59 4.79
C SER A 269 7.19 -9.26 3.54
N PHE A 270 7.68 -10.47 3.22
CA PHE A 270 7.16 -11.30 2.12
C PHE A 270 7.20 -10.61 0.74
N VAL A 271 8.18 -9.75 0.50
CA VAL A 271 8.31 -8.97 -0.73
C VAL A 271 8.50 -9.88 -1.96
N ARG A 272 7.66 -9.68 -2.98
CA ARG A 272 7.62 -10.48 -4.21
C ARG A 272 7.25 -9.65 -5.43
N PHE A 273 7.81 -10.07 -6.56
CA PHE A 273 7.26 -9.79 -7.88
C PHE A 273 6.40 -10.99 -8.31
N VAL A 274 5.18 -10.72 -8.77
CA VAL A 274 4.19 -11.70 -9.17
C VAL A 274 3.76 -11.39 -10.60
N ARG A 275 4.00 -12.33 -11.51
CA ARG A 275 3.55 -12.22 -12.90
C ARG A 275 2.03 -12.24 -12.97
N ARG A 276 1.45 -11.63 -14.00
CA ARG A 276 0.06 -11.93 -14.40
C ARG A 276 -0.09 -13.42 -14.77
N PRO A 277 -1.24 -14.06 -14.47
CA PRO A 277 -1.55 -15.40 -14.95
C PRO A 277 -1.41 -15.52 -16.47
N ARG A 278 -0.71 -16.55 -16.93
CA ARG A 278 -0.90 -17.03 -18.30
C ARG A 278 -2.27 -17.66 -18.39
N ARG A 279 -3.03 -17.25 -19.42
CA ARG A 279 -4.36 -17.77 -19.76
C ARG A 279 -4.42 -19.27 -19.52
N ARG A 280 -5.26 -19.75 -18.61
CA ARG A 280 -5.42 -21.20 -18.38
C ARG A 280 -6.70 -21.77 -18.98
N SER A 281 -7.64 -20.95 -19.44
CA SER A 281 -8.80 -21.49 -20.17
C SER A 281 -9.33 -20.57 -21.27
N ARG A 282 -10.01 -21.18 -22.26
CA ARG A 282 -10.75 -20.48 -23.33
C ARG A 282 -11.90 -19.62 -22.79
N ARG A 283 -12.38 -19.91 -21.55
CA ARG A 283 -13.41 -19.14 -20.83
C ARG A 283 -12.89 -17.83 -20.22
N GLU A 284 -11.59 -17.70 -20.00
CA GLU A 284 -10.97 -16.48 -19.45
C GLU A 284 -10.53 -15.48 -20.54
N LEU A 285 -10.78 -15.79 -21.82
CA LEU A 285 -10.39 -14.92 -22.94
C LEU A 285 -11.15 -13.58 -22.96
N SER A 286 -12.33 -13.50 -22.33
CA SER A 286 -13.14 -12.28 -22.24
C SER A 286 -12.57 -11.23 -21.27
N LEU A 287 -11.59 -11.59 -20.43
CA LEU A 287 -11.03 -10.72 -19.40
C LEU A 287 -9.54 -10.47 -19.64
N LEU A 288 -9.23 -9.71 -20.69
CA LEU A 288 -7.92 -9.08 -20.82
C LEU A 288 -7.77 -8.00 -19.74
N GLY A 289 -7.45 -8.40 -18.50
CA GLY A 289 -7.18 -7.47 -17.41
C GLY A 289 -6.07 -6.47 -17.73
N LYS A 290 -6.19 -5.24 -17.23
CA LYS A 290 -5.23 -4.13 -17.41
C LYS A 290 -3.86 -4.46 -16.80
N TYR A 291 -3.84 -5.13 -15.65
CA TYR A 291 -2.63 -5.42 -14.89
C TYR A 291 -1.81 -6.57 -15.46
N LYS A 292 -0.50 -6.45 -15.36
CA LYS A 292 0.47 -7.30 -16.06
C LYS A 292 1.53 -7.90 -15.13
N GLY A 293 1.75 -7.27 -13.99
CA GLY A 293 2.60 -7.74 -12.91
C GLY A 293 2.22 -7.00 -11.63
N LEU A 294 2.61 -7.58 -10.50
CA LEU A 294 2.40 -7.03 -9.17
C LEU A 294 3.73 -7.08 -8.44
N VAL A 295 4.15 -5.96 -7.87
CA VAL A 295 5.30 -5.90 -6.98
C VAL A 295 4.82 -5.39 -5.63
N ALA A 296 4.85 -6.24 -4.62
CA ALA A 296 4.23 -5.96 -3.34
C ALA A 296 4.85 -6.76 -2.20
N GLY A 297 4.57 -6.30 -0.99
CA GLY A 297 4.87 -6.99 0.27
C GLY A 297 3.76 -6.73 1.29
N VAL A 298 3.93 -7.24 2.49
CA VAL A 298 2.95 -7.13 3.58
C VAL A 298 3.55 -6.31 4.71
N THR A 299 2.83 -5.29 5.17
CA THR A 299 3.22 -4.49 6.35
C THR A 299 3.13 -5.34 7.62
N GLU A 300 3.79 -4.91 8.70
CA GLU A 300 3.62 -5.54 10.01
C GLU A 300 2.15 -5.52 10.47
N GLY A 301 1.45 -4.43 10.15
CA GLY A 301 0.00 -4.27 10.33
C GLY A 301 -0.87 -5.07 9.36
N GLY A 302 -0.30 -6.05 8.65
CA GLY A 302 -1.02 -7.02 7.83
C GLY A 302 -1.83 -6.42 6.66
N VAL A 303 -1.30 -5.36 6.05
CA VAL A 303 -1.82 -4.80 4.80
C VAL A 303 -0.83 -5.16 3.69
N LEU A 304 -1.29 -5.85 2.66
CA LEU A 304 -0.51 -6.01 1.45
C LEU A 304 -0.53 -4.70 0.69
N CYS A 305 0.64 -4.18 0.34
CA CYS A 305 0.76 -2.94 -0.43
C CYS A 305 1.92 -2.99 -1.43
N GLY A 306 1.80 -2.18 -2.48
CA GLY A 306 2.76 -2.15 -3.57
C GLY A 306 2.17 -1.54 -4.82
N LEU A 307 2.66 -2.00 -5.99
CA LEU A 307 2.29 -1.46 -7.29
C LEU A 307 1.92 -2.58 -8.27
N PHE A 308 0.83 -2.40 -9.01
CA PHE A 308 0.60 -3.13 -10.24
C PHE A 308 1.35 -2.46 -11.39
N THR A 309 2.01 -3.26 -12.21
CA THR A 309 2.51 -2.83 -13.51
C THR A 309 1.37 -2.92 -14.53
N VAL A 310 1.05 -1.81 -15.18
CA VAL A 310 0.08 -1.75 -16.27
C VAL A 310 0.79 -1.70 -17.61
N SER A 311 1.76 -0.80 -17.70
CA SER A 311 2.63 -0.58 -18.85
C SER A 311 4.01 -0.23 -18.29
N GLY A 312 5.05 -0.86 -18.80
CA GLY A 312 6.41 -0.73 -18.27
C GLY A 312 7.27 0.25 -19.05
N PHE A 313 8.54 0.34 -18.64
CA PHE A 313 9.52 1.17 -19.33
C PHE A 313 10.14 0.41 -20.50
N TRP A 314 9.65 0.68 -21.70
CA TRP A 314 10.22 0.12 -22.92
C TRP A 314 11.50 0.83 -23.33
N PRO A 315 12.45 0.14 -23.99
CA PRO A 315 13.75 0.69 -24.31
C PRO A 315 13.79 1.33 -25.70
N HIS A 316 12.76 1.07 -26.53
CA HIS A 316 12.65 1.45 -27.94
C HIS A 316 12.08 2.86 -28.15
N GLU A 317 11.65 3.53 -27.08
CA GLU A 317 11.14 4.91 -27.08
C GLU A 317 12.22 5.88 -26.56
#